data_AF-A0A2M8IZU6-F1
#
_entry.id   AF-A0A2M8IZU6-F1
#
_cell.length_a   1.000
_cell.length_b   1.000
_cell.length_c   1.000
_cell.angle_alpha   90.00
_cell.angle_beta   90.00
_cell.angle_gamma   90.00
#
_symmetry.space_group_name_H-M   'P 1'
#
loop_
_entity.id
_entity.type
_entity.pdbx_description
1 polymer ?
#
loop_
_entity_poly.entity_id
_entity_poly.type
_entity_poly.pdbx_seq_one_letter_code
_entity_poly.pdbx_strand_id
1 'polypeptide(L)'
;MTPTSGRSMPRSERVRPWLALLGLILGVCVTNGFARFAYGLLLPAMQADLGWSYAQAGWLNTANALGYIGGALLTMVLIRRAGPARLFAFGMVTTAVALTATGQDPALWWQTLWRVLAGFFGAMSFATAGALAAQLFRDDPRRNA
;
A
#
# COMPACT_ATOMS: atom_id res chain seq x y z
N MET A 1 -33.69 46.15 14.50
CA MET A 1 -32.77 45.67 13.45
C MET A 1 -31.84 44.60 14.02
N THR A 2 -32.21 43.34 13.87
CA THR A 2 -31.33 42.15 13.93
C THR A 2 -31.32 41.60 12.51
N PRO A 3 -30.23 41.05 11.93
CA PRO A 3 -29.34 40.02 12.49
C PRO A 3 -27.84 40.28 12.12
N THR A 4 -26.82 39.53 12.53
CA THR A 4 -26.45 38.21 11.98
C THR A 4 -25.56 37.43 12.95
N SER A 5 -26.07 36.26 13.30
CA SER A 5 -25.37 35.10 13.83
C SER A 5 -24.00 34.88 13.18
N GLY A 6 -22.94 34.96 13.97
CA GLY A 6 -21.64 34.41 13.61
C GLY A 6 -21.79 32.91 13.42
N ARG A 7 -21.90 32.49 12.15
CA ARG A 7 -21.99 31.09 11.74
C ARG A 7 -20.69 30.41 12.20
N SER A 8 -20.78 29.60 13.24
CA SER A 8 -19.73 28.69 13.67
C SER A 8 -19.34 27.83 12.48
N MET A 9 -18.19 28.09 11.88
CA MET A 9 -17.62 27.17 10.90
C MET A 9 -17.43 25.83 11.60
N PRO A 10 -17.89 24.71 11.00
CA PRO A 10 -17.63 23.40 11.56
C PRO A 10 -16.10 23.27 11.67
N ARG A 11 -15.61 23.09 12.90
CA ARG A 11 -14.22 22.70 13.15
C ARG A 11 -14.00 21.43 12.34
N SER A 12 -13.38 21.56 11.18
CA SER A 12 -12.91 20.44 10.38
C SER A 12 -12.22 19.48 11.34
N GLU A 13 -12.67 18.24 11.34
CA GLU A 13 -12.14 17.17 12.17
C GLU A 13 -10.62 17.22 12.09
N ARG A 14 -9.97 17.70 13.16
CA ARG A 14 -8.53 17.60 13.32
C ARG A 14 -8.25 16.11 13.48
N VAL A 15 -8.11 15.40 12.37
CA VAL A 15 -7.43 14.13 12.33
C VAL A 15 -6.09 14.38 13.01
N ARG A 16 -5.89 13.79 14.20
CA ARG A 16 -4.66 14.00 14.96
C ARG A 16 -3.53 13.55 14.04
N PRO A 17 -2.56 14.41 13.66
CA PRO A 17 -1.55 14.08 12.66
C PRO A 17 -0.79 12.81 13.05
N TRP A 18 -0.55 12.58 14.34
CA TRP A 18 0.02 11.33 14.84
C TRP A 18 -0.81 10.07 14.56
N LEU A 19 -2.15 10.15 14.62
CA LEU A 19 -3.02 9.01 14.29
C LEU A 19 -3.03 8.75 12.78
N ALA A 20 -3.03 9.80 11.95
CA ALA A 20 -2.90 9.65 10.51
C ALA A 20 -1.56 9.02 10.13
N LEU A 21 -0.46 9.49 10.74
CA LEU A 21 0.87 8.90 10.55
C LEU A 21 0.90 7.43 10.94
N LEU A 22 0.33 7.08 12.09
CA LEU A 22 0.24 5.69 12.54
C LEU A 22 -0.56 4.83 11.56
N GLY A 23 -1.67 5.35 11.02
CA GLY A 23 -2.43 4.67 9.95
C GLY A 23 -1.64 4.48 8.67
N LEU A 24 -0.84 5.46 8.26
CA LEU A 24 0.06 5.35 7.10
C LEU A 24 1.14 4.27 7.32
N ILE A 25 1.77 4.27 8.50
CA ILE A 25 2.79 3.28 8.87
C ILE A 25 2.19 1.87 8.88
N LEU A 26 1.04 1.69 9.53
CA LEU A 26 0.37 0.38 9.58
C LEU A 26 -0.05 -0.10 8.19
N GLY A 27 -0.59 0.78 7.35
CA GLY A 27 -0.94 0.42 5.98
C GLY A 27 0.28 0.02 5.15
N VAL A 28 1.40 0.75 5.24
CA VAL A 28 2.66 0.37 4.58
C VAL A 28 3.23 -0.95 5.14
N CYS A 29 3.07 -1.20 6.44
CA CYS A 29 3.44 -2.48 7.05
C CYS A 29 2.64 -3.64 6.42
N VAL A 30 1.34 -3.47 6.18
CA VAL A 30 0.51 -4.45 5.46
C VAL A 30 0.99 -4.61 4.02
N THR A 31 1.12 -3.52 3.27
CA THR A 31 1.37 -3.60 1.83
C THR A 31 2.79 -4.00 1.45
N ASN A 32 3.79 -3.62 2.25
CA ASN A 32 5.19 -3.90 1.95
C ASN A 32 5.81 -4.89 2.94
N GLY A 33 5.51 -4.76 4.23
CA GLY A 33 5.99 -5.68 5.26
C GLY A 33 5.55 -7.11 4.98
N PHE A 34 4.24 -7.34 5.04
CA PHE A 34 3.70 -8.68 4.81
C PHE A 34 3.75 -9.10 3.34
N ALA A 35 3.39 -8.22 2.40
CA ALA A 35 3.34 -8.63 1.00
C ALA A 35 4.71 -8.88 0.37
N ARG A 36 5.76 -8.14 0.77
CA ARG A 36 7.08 -8.23 0.12
C ARG A 36 8.12 -8.93 0.98
N PHE A 37 8.23 -8.58 2.26
CA PHE A 37 9.28 -9.13 3.12
C PHE A 37 8.92 -10.47 3.73
N ALA A 38 7.67 -10.65 4.20
CA ALA A 38 7.27 -11.94 4.79
C ALA A 38 7.28 -13.09 3.76
N TYR A 39 7.02 -12.79 2.49
CA TYR A 39 7.12 -13.78 1.41
C TYR A 39 8.51 -14.42 1.32
N GLY A 40 9.58 -13.63 1.45
CA GLY A 40 10.95 -14.17 1.42
C GLY A 40 11.26 -15.11 2.58
N LEU A 41 10.63 -14.89 3.76
CA LEU A 41 10.76 -15.77 4.91
C LEU A 41 9.99 -17.08 4.74
N LEU A 42 8.84 -17.03 4.05
CA LEU A 42 8.00 -18.21 3.76
C LEU A 42 8.52 -19.01 2.55
N LEU A 43 9.30 -18.39 1.67
CA LEU A 43 9.75 -18.99 0.41
C LEU A 43 10.47 -20.34 0.58
N PRO A 44 11.41 -20.54 1.53
CA PRO A 44 12.07 -21.83 1.70
C PRO A 44 11.11 -22.95 2.10
N ALA A 45 10.12 -22.65 2.96
CA ALA A 45 9.10 -23.59 3.36
C ALA A 45 8.15 -23.92 2.19
N MET A 46 7.67 -22.89 1.46
CA MET A 46 6.85 -23.09 0.26
C MET A 46 7.59 -23.88 -0.83
N GLN A 47 8.89 -23.63 -1.02
CA GLN A 47 9.72 -24.36 -1.96
C GLN A 47 9.80 -25.85 -1.59
N ALA A 48 10.00 -26.15 -0.31
CA ALA A 48 10.08 -27.52 0.19
C ALA A 48 8.73 -28.26 0.08
N ASP A 49 7.63 -27.60 0.45
CA ASP A 49 6.29 -28.20 0.46
C ASP A 49 5.72 -28.39 -0.96
N LEU A 50 6.00 -27.47 -1.89
CA LEU A 50 5.44 -27.46 -3.25
C LEU A 50 6.38 -28.07 -4.30
N GLY A 51 7.59 -28.48 -3.90
CA GLY A 51 8.60 -29.04 -4.81
C GLY A 51 9.03 -28.06 -5.91
N TRP A 52 8.97 -26.75 -5.64
CA TRP A 52 9.32 -25.74 -6.65
C TRP A 52 10.82 -25.71 -6.93
N SER A 53 11.16 -25.50 -8.21
CA SER A 53 12.55 -25.23 -8.58
C SER A 53 12.98 -23.84 -8.12
N TYR A 54 14.30 -23.62 -7.97
CA TYR A 54 14.83 -22.29 -7.67
C TYR A 54 14.38 -21.21 -8.67
N ALA A 55 14.22 -21.59 -9.94
CA ALA A 55 13.72 -20.68 -10.98
C ALA A 55 12.27 -20.27 -10.74
N GLN A 56 11.40 -21.19 -10.31
CA GLN A 56 10.00 -20.91 -9.98
C GLN A 56 9.87 -20.04 -8.72
N ALA A 57 10.65 -20.35 -7.68
CA ALA A 57 10.71 -19.56 -6.45
C ALA A 57 11.19 -18.12 -6.72
N GLY A 58 12.23 -17.97 -7.55
CA GLY A 58 12.74 -16.66 -7.99
C GLY A 58 11.77 -15.89 -8.88
N TRP A 59 11.07 -16.59 -9.78
CA TRP A 59 10.08 -16.00 -10.68
C TRP A 59 9.00 -15.21 -9.96
N LEU A 60 8.50 -15.71 -8.83
CA LEU A 60 7.46 -15.05 -8.05
C LEU A 60 7.91 -13.69 -7.50
N ASN A 61 9.20 -13.56 -7.13
CA ASN A 61 9.76 -12.27 -6.72
C ASN A 61 9.90 -11.31 -7.91
N THR A 62 10.32 -11.82 -9.08
CA THR A 62 10.36 -11.03 -10.32
C THR A 62 8.98 -10.53 -10.73
N ALA A 63 7.97 -11.40 -10.65
CA ALA A 63 6.58 -11.05 -10.95
C ALA A 63 6.07 -9.94 -10.01
N ASN A 64 6.40 -10.00 -8.71
CA ASN A 64 6.09 -8.91 -7.79
C ASN A 64 6.80 -7.59 -8.16
N ALA A 65 8.07 -7.64 -8.55
CA ALA A 65 8.82 -6.47 -8.98
C ALA A 65 8.23 -5.84 -10.26
N LEU A 66 7.85 -6.65 -11.24
CA LEU A 66 7.17 -6.18 -12.45
C LEU A 66 5.84 -5.50 -12.12
N GLY A 67 5.03 -6.12 -11.26
CA GLY A 67 3.80 -5.53 -10.74
C GLY A 67 4.06 -4.18 -10.07
N TYR A 68 5.10 -4.10 -9.23
CA TYR A 68 5.49 -2.87 -8.54
C TYR A 68 5.85 -1.74 -9.49
N ILE A 69 6.62 -2.02 -10.54
CA ILE A 69 6.96 -1.02 -11.58
C ILE A 69 5.69 -0.51 -12.26
N GLY A 70 4.82 -1.42 -12.70
CA GLY A 70 3.55 -1.06 -13.33
C GLY A 70 2.64 -0.23 -12.41
N GLY A 71 2.55 -0.63 -11.14
CA GLY A 71 1.76 0.06 -10.13
C GLY A 71 2.30 1.45 -9.82
N ALA A 72 3.62 1.60 -9.71
CA ALA A 72 4.27 2.89 -9.49
C ALA A 72 4.01 3.85 -10.65
N LEU A 73 4.18 3.40 -11.90
CA LEU A 73 3.90 4.21 -13.09
C LEU A 73 2.44 4.64 -13.15
N LEU A 74 1.50 3.71 -12.91
CA LEU A 74 0.07 4.04 -12.89
C LEU A 74 -0.25 5.05 -11.78
N THR A 75 0.37 4.89 -10.61
CA THR A 75 0.16 5.78 -9.46
C THR A 75 0.63 7.20 -9.76
N MET A 76 1.75 7.38 -10.46
CA MET A 76 2.21 8.71 -10.88
C MET A 76 1.18 9.45 -11.75
N VAL A 77 0.43 8.72 -12.58
CA VAL A 77 -0.63 9.30 -13.42
C VAL A 77 -1.91 9.52 -12.61
N LEU A 78 -2.30 8.53 -11.79
CA LEU A 78 -3.54 8.56 -11.02
C LEU A 78 -3.53 9.57 -9.88
N ILE A 79 -2.38 9.82 -9.24
CA ILE A 79 -2.28 10.75 -8.10
C ILE A 79 -2.63 12.19 -8.48
N ARG A 80 -2.55 12.54 -9.78
CA ARG A 80 -2.98 13.85 -10.31
C ARG A 80 -4.49 13.93 -10.53
N ARG A 81 -5.18 12.79 -10.62
CA ARG A 81 -6.62 12.70 -10.93
C ARG A 81 -7.47 12.26 -9.72
N ALA A 82 -6.90 11.48 -8.82
CA ALA A 82 -7.57 10.94 -7.64
C ALA A 82 -6.86 11.39 -6.35
N GLY A 83 -7.63 11.57 -5.28
CA GLY A 83 -7.09 11.97 -3.98
C GLY A 83 -6.13 10.91 -3.41
N PRO A 84 -4.94 11.30 -2.90
CA PRO A 84 -3.91 10.36 -2.46
C PRO A 84 -4.38 9.43 -1.33
N ALA A 85 -5.24 9.90 -0.43
CA ALA A 85 -5.83 9.08 0.64
C ALA A 85 -6.70 7.92 0.10
N ARG A 86 -7.44 8.16 -0.98
CA ARG A 86 -8.30 7.12 -1.61
C ARG A 86 -7.45 6.06 -2.29
N LEU A 87 -6.40 6.48 -3.02
CA LEU A 87 -5.46 5.57 -3.66
C LEU A 87 -4.70 4.72 -2.62
N PHE A 88 -4.30 5.34 -1.50
CA PHE A 88 -3.68 4.63 -0.39
C PHE A 88 -4.59 3.54 0.18
N ALA A 89 -5.82 3.90 0.54
CA ALA A 89 -6.80 2.97 1.11
C ALA A 89 -7.15 1.85 0.12
N PHE A 90 -7.35 2.18 -1.16
CA PHE A 90 -7.63 1.21 -2.21
C PHE A 90 -6.49 0.20 -2.33
N GLY A 91 -5.25 0.68 -2.52
CA GLY A 91 -4.08 -0.19 -2.64
C GLY A 91 -3.86 -1.08 -1.41
N MET A 92 -4.17 -0.57 -0.22
CA MET A 92 -4.04 -1.31 1.03
C MET A 92 -5.03 -2.47 1.09
N VAL A 93 -6.31 -2.17 0.85
CA VAL A 93 -7.39 -3.17 0.86
C VAL A 93 -7.15 -4.23 -0.21
N THR A 94 -6.80 -3.84 -1.43
CA THR A 94 -6.53 -4.80 -2.51
C THR A 94 -5.30 -5.65 -2.22
N THR A 95 -4.26 -5.10 -1.59
CA THR A 95 -3.08 -5.88 -1.18
C THR A 95 -3.41 -6.87 -0.07
N ALA A 96 -4.23 -6.46 0.91
CA ALA A 96 -4.70 -7.36 1.96
C ALA A 96 -5.53 -8.52 1.39
N VAL A 97 -6.44 -8.24 0.45
CA VAL A 97 -7.20 -9.27 -0.26
C VAL A 97 -6.25 -10.21 -1.02
N ALA A 98 -5.29 -9.68 -1.77
CA ALA A 98 -4.31 -10.49 -2.49
C ALA A 98 -3.50 -11.40 -1.56
N LEU A 99 -3.09 -10.89 -0.39
CA LEU A 99 -2.41 -11.66 0.64
C LEU A 99 -3.28 -12.82 1.15
N THR A 100 -4.54 -12.55 1.51
CA THR A 100 -5.45 -13.61 1.97
C THR A 100 -5.74 -14.66 0.91
N ALA A 101 -5.85 -14.25 -0.36
CA ALA A 101 -6.09 -15.15 -1.47
C ALA A 101 -4.86 -15.98 -1.88
N THR A 102 -3.65 -15.51 -1.56
CA THR A 102 -2.39 -16.25 -1.77
C THR A 102 -2.40 -17.60 -1.02
N GLY A 103 -3.13 -17.70 0.10
CA GLY A 103 -3.23 -18.93 0.90
C GLY A 103 -4.23 -19.97 0.39
N GLN A 104 -5.00 -19.69 -0.66
CA GLN A 104 -6.11 -20.58 -1.08
C GLN A 104 -5.69 -21.67 -2.08
N ASP A 105 -4.80 -21.35 -3.02
CA ASP A 105 -4.38 -22.29 -4.07
C ASP A 105 -2.85 -22.25 -4.23
N PRO A 106 -2.17 -23.40 -4.10
CA PRO A 106 -0.72 -23.50 -4.24
C PRO A 106 -0.22 -23.43 -5.69
N ALA A 107 -1.10 -23.41 -6.70
CA ALA A 107 -0.71 -23.40 -8.09
C ALA A 107 0.15 -22.18 -8.45
N LEU A 108 1.29 -22.41 -9.12
CA LEU A 108 2.29 -21.39 -9.43
C LEU A 108 1.70 -20.18 -10.20
N TRP A 109 0.76 -20.44 -11.12
CA TRP A 109 0.11 -19.38 -11.90
C TRP A 109 -0.74 -18.45 -11.01
N TRP A 110 -1.45 -19.02 -10.03
CA TRP A 110 -2.26 -18.27 -9.07
C TRP A 110 -1.39 -17.45 -8.13
N GLN A 111 -0.33 -18.08 -7.62
CA GLN A 111 0.70 -17.42 -6.81
C GLN A 111 1.33 -16.25 -7.57
N THR A 112 1.60 -16.42 -8.87
CA THR A 112 2.14 -15.37 -9.74
C THR A 112 1.16 -14.20 -9.88
N LEU A 113 -0.12 -14.48 -10.14
CA LEU A 113 -1.15 -13.44 -10.23
C LEU A 113 -1.20 -12.61 -8.95
N TRP A 114 -1.27 -13.25 -7.79
CA TRP A 114 -1.30 -12.55 -6.51
C TRP A 114 -0.02 -11.77 -6.22
N ARG A 115 1.15 -12.30 -6.60
CA ARG A 115 2.42 -11.57 -6.48
C ARG A 115 2.42 -10.31 -7.34
N VAL A 116 1.95 -10.37 -8.59
CA VAL A 116 1.84 -9.21 -9.46
C VAL A 116 0.88 -8.18 -8.87
N LEU A 117 -0.32 -8.60 -8.45
CA LEU A 117 -1.33 -7.71 -7.88
C LEU A 117 -0.85 -7.07 -6.57
N ALA A 118 -0.23 -7.85 -5.67
CA ALA A 118 0.34 -7.33 -4.43
C ALA A 118 1.46 -6.32 -4.69
N GLY A 119 2.31 -6.55 -5.69
CA GLY A 119 3.33 -5.59 -6.10
C GLY A 119 2.72 -4.31 -6.65
N PHE A 120 1.75 -4.45 -7.55
CA PHE A 120 1.07 -3.33 -8.21
C PHE A 120 0.33 -2.42 -7.25
N PHE A 121 -0.52 -2.99 -6.40
CA PHE A 121 -1.28 -2.22 -5.42
C PHE A 121 -0.43 -1.77 -4.23
N GLY A 122 0.57 -2.56 -3.85
CA GLY A 122 1.51 -2.18 -2.81
C GLY A 122 2.35 -0.95 -3.21
N ALA A 123 2.78 -0.86 -4.48
CA ALA A 123 3.43 0.33 -5.00
C ALA A 123 2.54 1.58 -4.92
N MET A 124 1.25 1.42 -5.22
CA MET A 124 0.27 2.50 -5.16
C MET A 124 0.11 3.05 -3.74
N SER A 125 -0.07 2.16 -2.75
CA SER A 125 -0.13 2.56 -1.35
C SER A 125 1.19 3.16 -0.87
N PHE A 126 2.33 2.58 -1.22
CA PHE A 126 3.62 3.09 -0.78
C PHE A 126 3.90 4.52 -1.29
N ALA A 127 3.69 4.77 -2.59
CA ALA A 127 3.90 6.09 -3.17
C ALA A 127 2.95 7.15 -2.60
N THR A 128 1.68 6.79 -2.40
CA THR A 128 0.68 7.70 -1.84
C THR A 128 0.85 7.94 -0.36
N ALA A 129 1.32 6.94 0.41
CA ALA A 129 1.66 7.11 1.83
C ALA A 129 2.78 8.12 2.03
N GLY A 130 3.84 8.06 1.23
CA GLY A 130 4.93 9.05 1.27
C GLY A 130 4.42 10.46 0.97
N ALA A 131 3.58 10.61 -0.06
CA ALA A 131 2.99 11.89 -0.41
C ALA A 131 2.05 12.45 0.68
N LEU A 132 1.29 11.58 1.36
CA LEU A 132 0.41 11.97 2.47
C LEU A 132 1.21 12.35 3.73
N ALA A 133 2.26 11.59 4.05
CA ALA A 133 3.13 11.89 5.18
C ALA A 133 3.82 13.25 5.00
N ALA A 134 4.31 13.57 3.80
CA ALA A 134 4.93 14.86 3.49
C ALA A 134 3.94 16.04 3.55
N GLN A 135 2.65 15.81 3.31
CA GLN A 135 1.62 16.84 3.46
C GLN A 135 1.23 17.09 4.92
N LEU A 136 1.41 16.09 5.79
CA LEU A 136 0.95 16.12 7.18
C LEU A 136 1.75 17.08 8.08
N PHE A 137 3.02 17.35 7.71
CA PHE A 137 3.91 18.26 8.45
C PHE A 137 4.26 19.53 7.67
N ARG A 138 3.53 19.83 6.60
CA ARG A 138 3.82 20.98 5.73
C ARG A 138 3.81 22.32 6.48
N ASP A 139 3.05 22.42 7.58
CA ASP A 139 2.92 23.64 8.41
C ASP A 139 3.91 23.70 9.60
N ASP A 140 4.77 22.69 9.80
CA ASP A 140 5.79 22.67 10.86
C ASP A 140 7.20 22.46 10.26
N PRO A 141 7.89 23.54 9.82
CA PRO A 141 9.18 23.47 9.13
C PRO A 141 10.30 22.77 9.92
N ARG A 142 10.14 22.58 11.24
CA ARG A 142 11.09 21.83 12.08
C ARG A 142 10.90 20.32 12.01
N ARG A 143 9.78 19.84 11.47
CA ARG A 143 9.41 18.41 11.38
C ARG A 143 9.22 17.93 9.95
N ASN A 144 9.25 18.84 8.98
CA ASN A 144 9.23 18.52 7.57
C ASN A 144 10.67 18.21 7.14
N ALA A 145 10.95 16.95 6.81
CA ALA A 145 12.26 16.48 6.36
C ALA A 145 12.54 16.86 4.90
#